data_AF-A0A9Y4KNK7-F1
#
_entry.id   AF-A0A9Y4KNK7-F1
#
_cell.length_a   1.000
_cell.length_b   1.000
_cell.length_c   1.000
_cell.angle_alpha   90.00
_cell.angle_beta   90.00
_cell.angle_gamma   90.00
#
_symmetry.space_group_name_H-M   'P 1'
#
loop_
_entity.id
_entity.type
_entity.pdbx_description
1 polymer ?
#
loop_
_entity_poly.entity_id
_entity_poly.type
_entity_poly.pdbx_seq_one_letter_code
_entity_poly.pdbx_strand_id
1 'polypeptide(L)'
;MDAQDQQPTLNQLQDQVQALTQENLHLFDKNKRLFTKVGYLESRLGHLASSSTDLSCRLVQSEEERLKTSKELVEEKIQTNKMRERYEEETFELKNKILNQDGVITELEMQRDKLFQELQSAEACLKVKEESSQELTSEYATLKNSYLLLTEAHDKELAQSDELSAELLALAQAQDALRRQLEEQQQSVETTTQGLHGELDRVRALISRMSQNRVKPEDLAALDKEQKTMEKSLLGNQHEIKEMLEKMRNSYEERQKKLEEKVVAMGKEQQQNNRAMHVSQQKLSEQSAALMCSQSQMKEVEEENSKLQLQVKELNEEYRARLVCYLQDLAGYIDGVKESQSPSEQSRMRTFVDSMLQDVRSSYRAREEQLASAARSYKKRLQKITRTHHALLITYSVQRDQILANPESGVDPGPPEAHFSPEPAELRDEAEKELQRLRQDKARLEGQLQMAVSQMPAKSLSHQEHPGQICEESWLDVKKQLRQITDSTLVGFEKERALLVTRATVAEAQVLELQDYVDDHLVRYKQEITHLRRLHGMEDAGHSRSAHSSLH
;
A
#
# COMPACT_ATOMS: atom_id res chain seq x y z
N MET A 1 130.76 -49.63 50.85
CA MET A 1 131.44 -49.96 49.59
C MET A 1 130.56 -49.46 48.46
N ASP A 2 130.88 -48.45 47.67
CA ASP A 2 131.88 -47.40 47.77
C ASP A 2 131.18 -46.16 47.20
N ALA A 3 131.13 -45.10 48.01
CA ALA A 3 130.76 -43.78 47.53
C ALA A 3 131.94 -43.28 46.68
N GLN A 4 131.94 -43.66 45.40
CA GLN A 4 132.85 -43.09 44.43
C GLN A 4 132.25 -41.74 44.03
N ASP A 5 132.67 -40.71 44.76
CA ASP A 5 132.69 -39.31 44.33
C ASP A 5 133.40 -39.24 42.97
N GLN A 6 132.68 -39.60 41.90
CA GLN A 6 133.03 -39.16 40.56
C GLN A 6 132.48 -37.74 40.46
N GLN A 7 133.24 -36.79 40.99
CA GLN A 7 133.13 -35.42 40.51
C GLN A 7 133.32 -35.51 39.00
N PRO A 8 132.28 -35.24 38.20
CA PRO A 8 132.42 -35.33 36.75
C PRO A 8 133.50 -34.33 36.34
N THR A 9 134.52 -34.82 35.66
CA THR A 9 135.58 -33.98 35.08
C THR A 9 134.92 -32.84 34.33
N LEU A 10 135.45 -31.62 34.47
CA LEU A 10 134.87 -30.38 33.93
C LEU A 10 134.41 -30.52 32.46
N ASN A 11 135.12 -31.33 31.66
CA ASN A 11 134.76 -31.67 30.28
C ASN A 11 133.48 -32.51 30.12
N GLN A 12 133.21 -33.50 30.98
CA GLN A 12 131.99 -34.32 30.91
C GLN A 12 130.74 -33.52 31.32
N LEU A 13 130.87 -32.63 32.31
CA LEU A 13 129.82 -31.65 32.62
C LEU A 13 129.59 -30.71 31.45
N GLN A 14 130.66 -30.25 30.79
CA GLN A 14 130.58 -29.36 29.64
C GLN A 14 129.88 -30.03 28.45
N ASP A 15 130.16 -31.31 28.17
CA ASP A 15 129.50 -32.08 27.11
C ASP A 15 128.03 -32.36 27.43
N GLN A 16 127.69 -32.70 28.68
CA GLN A 16 126.30 -32.86 29.12
C GLN A 16 125.51 -31.54 29.03
N VAL A 17 126.13 -30.43 29.44
CA VAL A 17 125.53 -29.10 29.30
C VAL A 17 125.31 -28.76 27.82
N GLN A 18 126.26 -29.08 26.93
CA GLN A 18 126.07 -28.88 25.48
C GLN A 18 124.96 -29.75 24.91
N ALA A 19 124.88 -31.04 25.26
CA ALA A 19 123.82 -31.94 24.82
C ALA A 19 122.43 -31.47 25.29
N LEU A 20 122.31 -31.09 26.58
CA LEU A 20 121.08 -30.51 27.13
C LEU A 20 120.74 -29.16 26.47
N THR A 21 121.73 -28.36 26.08
CA THR A 21 121.51 -27.10 25.36
C THR A 21 120.96 -27.35 23.96
N GLN A 22 121.50 -28.35 23.24
CA GLN A 22 121.02 -28.76 21.93
C GLN A 22 119.61 -29.39 21.99
N GLU A 23 119.35 -30.22 23.00
CA GLU A 23 118.02 -30.80 23.24
C GLU A 23 117.00 -29.71 23.58
N ASN A 24 117.35 -28.76 24.46
CA ASN A 24 116.50 -27.61 24.76
C ASN A 24 116.22 -26.76 23.52
N LEU A 25 117.21 -26.57 22.64
CA LEU A 25 117.02 -25.86 21.37
C LEU A 25 116.04 -26.62 20.46
N HIS A 26 116.17 -27.93 20.35
CA HIS A 26 115.26 -28.76 19.56
C HIS A 26 113.83 -28.80 20.14
N LEU A 27 113.69 -28.87 21.46
CA LEU A 27 112.41 -28.73 22.14
C LEU A 27 111.80 -27.35 21.92
N PHE A 28 112.62 -26.29 21.95
CA PHE A 28 112.19 -24.94 21.65
C PHE A 28 111.65 -24.81 20.22
N ASP A 29 112.35 -25.38 19.22
CA ASP A 29 111.90 -25.38 17.83
C ASP A 29 110.61 -26.19 17.63
N LYS A 30 110.50 -27.36 18.26
CA LYS A 30 109.26 -28.15 18.26
C LYS A 30 108.11 -27.39 18.90
N ASN A 31 108.34 -26.77 20.05
CA ASN A 31 107.34 -25.99 20.76
C ASN A 31 106.90 -24.79 19.92
N LYS A 32 107.84 -24.11 19.26
CA LYS A 32 107.56 -23.03 18.31
C LYS A 32 106.67 -23.49 17.14
N ARG A 33 106.89 -24.68 16.59
CA ARG A 33 106.02 -25.28 15.54
C ARG A 33 104.64 -25.67 16.08
N LEU A 34 104.56 -26.13 17.33
CA LEU A 34 103.27 -26.40 17.97
C LEU A 34 102.49 -25.11 18.19
N PHE A 35 103.12 -24.05 18.67
CA PHE A 35 102.48 -22.73 18.84
C PHE A 35 101.94 -22.17 17.52
N THR A 36 102.69 -22.27 16.40
CA THR A 36 102.17 -21.82 15.10
C THR A 36 100.99 -22.66 14.63
N LYS A 37 101.00 -23.98 14.89
CA LYS A 37 99.88 -24.87 14.54
C LYS A 37 98.64 -24.60 15.41
N VAL A 38 98.82 -24.35 16.71
CA VAL A 38 97.75 -23.95 17.61
C VAL A 38 97.15 -22.62 17.17
N GLY A 39 97.97 -21.61 16.87
CA GLY A 39 97.48 -20.32 16.36
C GLY A 39 96.72 -20.44 15.03
N TYR A 40 97.15 -21.32 14.12
CA TYR A 40 96.41 -21.63 12.90
C TYR A 40 95.04 -22.28 13.19
N LEU A 41 94.99 -23.25 14.11
CA LEU A 41 93.74 -23.90 14.50
C LEU A 41 92.79 -22.95 15.21
N GLU A 42 93.30 -22.08 16.09
CA GLU A 42 92.53 -21.03 16.77
C GLU A 42 91.94 -20.04 15.75
N SER A 43 92.74 -19.61 14.77
CA SER A 43 92.26 -18.72 13.69
C SER A 43 91.17 -19.39 12.87
N ARG A 44 91.36 -20.67 12.49
CA ARG A 44 90.36 -21.44 11.74
C ARG A 44 89.08 -21.68 12.55
N LEU A 45 89.19 -21.93 13.85
CA LEU A 45 88.05 -22.03 14.76
C LEU A 45 87.31 -20.70 14.84
N GLY A 46 88.02 -19.57 14.94
CA GLY A 46 87.44 -18.23 14.89
C GLY A 46 86.65 -17.97 13.61
N HIS A 47 87.20 -18.34 12.45
CA HIS A 47 86.49 -18.24 11.15
C HIS A 47 85.28 -19.19 11.04
N LEU A 48 85.35 -20.37 11.64
CA LEU A 48 84.22 -21.30 11.70
C LEU A 48 83.11 -20.76 12.61
N ALA A 49 83.47 -20.19 13.76
CA ALA A 49 82.52 -19.57 14.68
C ALA A 49 81.85 -18.34 14.04
N SER A 50 82.62 -17.48 13.36
CA SER A 50 82.07 -16.32 12.65
C SER A 50 81.14 -16.75 11.51
N SER A 51 81.55 -17.72 10.68
CA SER A 51 80.70 -18.20 9.57
C SER A 51 79.45 -18.92 10.06
N SER A 52 79.53 -19.69 11.15
CA SER A 52 78.35 -20.29 11.80
C SER A 52 77.39 -19.21 12.31
N THR A 53 77.91 -18.14 12.90
CA THR A 53 77.09 -17.02 13.40
C THR A 53 76.44 -16.27 12.24
N ASP A 54 77.18 -15.96 11.18
CA ASP A 54 76.67 -15.30 9.97
C ASP A 54 75.55 -16.12 9.30
N LEU A 55 75.72 -17.44 9.18
CA LEU A 55 74.70 -18.33 8.63
C LEU A 55 73.45 -18.35 9.51
N SER A 56 73.61 -18.34 10.84
CA SER A 56 72.50 -18.30 11.78
C SER A 56 71.72 -16.97 11.67
N CYS A 57 72.42 -15.84 11.55
CA CYS A 57 71.81 -14.53 11.31
C CYS A 57 71.03 -14.49 9.98
N ARG A 58 71.59 -15.04 8.89
CA ARG A 58 70.89 -15.10 7.58
C ARG A 58 69.65 -15.99 7.63
N LEU A 59 69.72 -17.11 8.36
CA LEU A 59 68.57 -17.99 8.54
C LEU A 59 67.43 -17.25 9.25
N VAL A 60 67.73 -16.57 10.36
CA VAL A 60 66.75 -15.75 11.10
C VAL A 60 66.14 -14.68 10.20
N GLN A 61 66.94 -13.95 9.42
CA GLN A 61 66.43 -12.96 8.47
C GLN A 61 65.50 -13.59 7.42
N SER A 62 65.86 -14.75 6.87
CA SER A 62 65.00 -15.45 5.90
C SER A 62 63.68 -15.92 6.52
N GLU A 63 63.70 -16.33 7.79
CA GLU A 63 62.48 -16.70 8.52
C GLU A 63 61.60 -15.48 8.81
N GLU A 64 62.19 -14.34 9.18
CA GLU A 64 61.47 -13.07 9.35
C GLU A 64 60.82 -12.60 8.05
N GLU A 65 61.53 -12.67 6.92
CA GLU A 65 60.97 -12.35 5.60
C GLU A 65 59.86 -13.31 5.19
N ARG A 66 60.02 -14.61 5.46
CA ARG A 66 58.97 -15.62 5.22
C ARG A 66 57.73 -15.35 6.08
N LEU A 67 57.90 -14.95 7.33
CA LEU A 67 56.77 -14.58 8.20
C LEU A 67 56.11 -13.27 7.73
N LYS A 68 56.90 -12.30 7.28
CA LYS A 68 56.39 -11.04 6.73
C LYS A 68 55.55 -11.28 5.46
N THR A 69 56.06 -12.05 4.51
CA THR A 69 55.32 -12.43 3.29
C THR A 69 54.08 -13.26 3.61
N SER A 70 54.16 -14.20 4.57
CA SER A 70 52.99 -14.95 5.03
C SER A 70 51.94 -14.05 5.68
N LYS A 71 52.34 -13.01 6.42
CA LYS A 71 51.41 -12.03 7.01
C LYS A 71 50.74 -11.19 5.93
N GLU A 72 51.50 -10.67 4.98
CA GLU A 72 50.97 -9.90 3.85
C GLU A 72 49.97 -10.73 3.03
N LEU A 73 50.27 -12.01 2.77
CA LEU A 73 49.36 -12.92 2.08
C LEU A 73 48.04 -13.12 2.83
N VAL A 74 48.07 -13.23 4.16
CA VAL A 74 46.87 -13.34 4.99
C VAL A 74 46.06 -12.05 4.96
N GLU A 75 46.72 -10.89 5.06
CA GLU A 75 46.06 -9.59 4.97
C GLU A 75 45.37 -9.39 3.61
N GLU A 76 46.04 -9.72 2.51
CA GLU A 76 45.46 -9.69 1.16
C GLU A 76 44.26 -10.64 1.02
N LYS A 77 44.32 -11.84 1.62
CA LYS A 77 43.18 -12.75 1.66
C LYS A 77 42.00 -12.17 2.46
N ILE A 78 42.27 -11.52 3.58
CA ILE A 78 41.25 -10.84 4.38
C ILE A 78 40.62 -9.70 3.58
N GLN A 79 41.44 -8.87 2.91
CA GLN A 79 40.95 -7.78 2.07
C GLN A 79 40.12 -8.31 0.88
N THR A 80 40.58 -9.36 0.22
CA THR A 80 39.84 -10.03 -0.86
C THR A 80 38.48 -10.56 -0.38
N ASN A 81 38.44 -11.19 0.80
CA ASN A 81 37.19 -11.66 1.38
C ASN A 81 36.26 -10.51 1.76
N LYS A 82 36.78 -9.42 2.35
CA LYS A 82 35.99 -8.21 2.65
C LYS A 82 35.38 -7.59 1.40
N MET A 83 36.14 -7.55 0.30
CA MET A 83 35.61 -7.06 -0.98
C MET A 83 34.53 -7.99 -1.54
N ARG A 84 34.74 -9.31 -1.45
CA ARG A 84 33.72 -10.30 -1.84
C ARG A 84 32.43 -10.15 -1.05
N GLU A 85 32.52 -10.01 0.27
CA GLU A 85 31.38 -9.81 1.16
C GLU A 85 30.57 -8.57 0.76
N ARG A 86 31.23 -7.44 0.51
CA ARG A 86 30.58 -6.23 -0.01
C ARG A 86 29.88 -6.46 -1.35
N TYR A 87 30.53 -7.18 -2.27
CA TYR A 87 29.90 -7.51 -3.56
C TYR A 87 28.68 -8.41 -3.40
N GLU A 88 28.72 -9.37 -2.47
CA GLU A 88 27.59 -10.23 -2.16
C GLU A 88 26.43 -9.45 -1.52
N GLU A 89 26.73 -8.53 -0.60
CA GLU A 89 25.76 -7.60 0.00
C GLU A 89 25.11 -6.71 -1.06
N GLU A 90 25.89 -6.03 -1.90
CA GLU A 90 25.40 -5.18 -2.99
C GLU A 90 24.55 -5.99 -3.98
N THR A 91 24.98 -7.21 -4.30
CA THR A 91 24.22 -8.12 -5.19
C THR A 91 22.87 -8.50 -4.57
N PHE A 92 22.84 -8.77 -3.26
CA PHE A 92 21.60 -9.07 -2.55
C PHE A 92 20.67 -7.86 -2.50
N GLU A 93 21.18 -6.67 -2.21
CA GLU A 93 20.40 -5.43 -2.24
C GLU A 93 19.82 -5.14 -3.62
N LEU A 94 20.63 -5.28 -4.68
CA LEU A 94 20.19 -5.08 -6.05
C LEU A 94 19.12 -6.11 -6.44
N LYS A 95 19.29 -7.38 -6.04
CA LYS A 95 18.30 -8.42 -6.30
C LYS A 95 16.97 -8.12 -5.60
N ASN A 96 17.00 -7.62 -4.37
CA ASN A 96 15.79 -7.19 -3.67
C ASN A 96 15.12 -5.98 -4.35
N LYS A 97 15.91 -5.01 -4.82
CA LYS A 97 15.38 -3.87 -5.60
C LYS A 97 14.72 -4.32 -6.90
N ILE A 98 15.32 -5.27 -7.62
CA ILE A 98 14.75 -5.86 -8.84
C ILE A 98 13.44 -6.57 -8.51
N LEU A 99 13.39 -7.42 -7.48
CA LEU A 99 12.16 -8.12 -7.09
C LEU A 99 11.03 -7.14 -6.71
N ASN A 100 11.36 -6.06 -6.00
CA ASN A 100 10.39 -5.03 -5.67
C ASN A 100 9.89 -4.30 -6.94
N GLN A 101 10.78 -3.98 -7.87
CA GLN A 101 10.42 -3.36 -9.14
C GLN A 101 9.57 -4.30 -10.00
N ASP A 102 9.89 -5.58 -10.07
CA ASP A 102 9.09 -6.59 -10.77
C ASP A 102 7.68 -6.68 -10.15
N GLY A 103 7.56 -6.63 -8.82
CA GLY A 103 6.27 -6.54 -8.14
C GLY A 103 5.45 -5.32 -8.58
N VAL A 104 6.07 -4.14 -8.61
CA VAL A 104 5.39 -2.91 -9.09
C VAL A 104 5.00 -3.02 -10.56
N ILE A 105 5.85 -3.61 -11.41
CA ILE A 105 5.55 -3.82 -12.83
C ILE A 105 4.33 -4.73 -12.98
N THR A 106 4.25 -5.85 -12.24
CA THR A 106 3.10 -6.75 -12.31
C THR A 106 1.79 -6.07 -11.88
N GLU A 107 1.83 -5.21 -10.85
CA GLU A 107 0.67 -4.43 -10.43
C GLU A 107 0.24 -3.43 -11.52
N LEU A 108 1.20 -2.73 -12.14
CA LEU A 108 0.91 -1.82 -13.25
C LEU A 108 0.36 -2.55 -14.48
N GLU A 109 0.83 -3.76 -14.78
CA GLU A 109 0.30 -4.60 -15.85
C GLU A 109 -1.14 -5.02 -15.58
N MET A 110 -1.46 -5.42 -14.34
CA MET A 110 -2.83 -5.71 -13.93
C MET A 110 -3.76 -4.51 -14.05
N GLN A 111 -3.29 -3.32 -13.64
CA GLN A 111 -4.05 -2.08 -13.77
C GLN A 111 -4.28 -1.70 -15.24
N ARG A 112 -3.25 -1.84 -16.10
CA ARG A 112 -3.37 -1.65 -17.54
C ARG A 112 -4.44 -2.58 -18.12
N ASP A 113 -4.41 -3.86 -17.77
CA ASP A 113 -5.35 -4.85 -18.31
C ASP A 113 -6.78 -4.57 -17.86
N LYS A 114 -6.97 -4.14 -16.61
CA LYS A 114 -8.26 -3.69 -16.11
C LYS A 114 -8.77 -2.47 -16.88
N LEU A 115 -7.95 -1.43 -17.05
CA LEU A 115 -8.32 -0.23 -17.81
C LEU A 115 -8.62 -0.56 -19.27
N PHE A 116 -7.89 -1.51 -19.85
CA PHE A 116 -8.13 -1.97 -21.21
C PHE A 116 -9.48 -2.68 -21.35
N GLN A 117 -9.86 -3.52 -20.38
CA GLN A 117 -11.20 -4.13 -20.35
C GLN A 117 -12.31 -3.08 -20.18
N GLU A 118 -12.12 -2.10 -19.29
CA GLU A 118 -13.05 -0.99 -19.11
C GLU A 118 -13.22 -0.19 -20.41
N LEU A 119 -12.11 0.14 -21.08
CA LEU A 119 -12.11 0.84 -22.37
C LEU A 119 -12.85 0.05 -23.45
N GLN A 120 -12.60 -1.26 -23.57
CA GLN A 120 -13.34 -2.11 -24.50
C GLN A 120 -14.84 -2.15 -24.20
N SER A 121 -15.22 -2.22 -22.93
CA SER A 121 -16.64 -2.21 -22.54
C SER A 121 -17.31 -0.87 -22.86
N ALA A 122 -16.59 0.25 -22.67
CA ALA A 122 -17.06 1.58 -22.98
C ALA A 122 -17.20 1.79 -24.50
N GLU A 123 -16.22 1.33 -25.29
CA GLU A 123 -16.29 1.31 -26.76
C GLU A 123 -17.49 0.50 -27.26
N ALA A 124 -17.75 -0.67 -26.68
CA ALA A 124 -18.92 -1.48 -27.01
C ALA A 124 -20.23 -0.74 -26.69
N CYS A 125 -20.33 -0.09 -25.52
CA CYS A 125 -21.50 0.71 -25.15
C CYS A 125 -21.71 1.91 -26.08
N LEU A 126 -20.62 2.56 -26.51
CA LEU A 126 -20.69 3.66 -27.47
C LEU A 126 -21.20 3.20 -28.83
N LYS A 127 -20.70 2.08 -29.35
CA LYS A 127 -21.20 1.50 -30.62
C LYS A 127 -22.70 1.23 -30.58
N VAL A 128 -23.19 0.63 -29.50
CA VAL A 128 -24.63 0.38 -29.32
C VAL A 128 -25.43 1.70 -29.30
N LYS A 129 -24.90 2.73 -28.63
CA LYS A 129 -25.55 4.06 -28.62
C LYS A 129 -25.54 4.71 -30.00
N GLU A 130 -24.44 4.61 -30.74
CA GLU A 130 -24.35 5.10 -32.12
C GLU A 130 -25.35 4.40 -33.03
N GLU A 131 -25.46 3.08 -32.95
CA GLU A 131 -26.46 2.29 -33.68
C GLU A 131 -27.89 2.75 -33.33
N SER A 132 -28.23 2.86 -32.05
CA SER A 132 -29.55 3.35 -31.63
C SER A 132 -29.84 4.79 -32.09
N SER A 133 -28.82 5.65 -32.14
CA SER A 133 -28.98 7.01 -32.66
C SER A 133 -29.22 6.99 -34.17
N GLN A 134 -28.54 6.11 -34.92
CA GLN A 134 -28.77 5.94 -36.35
C GLN A 134 -30.20 5.43 -36.60
N GLU A 135 -30.65 4.43 -35.85
CA GLU A 135 -32.03 3.92 -35.89
C GLU A 135 -33.04 5.05 -35.64
N LEU A 136 -32.87 5.81 -34.55
CA LEU A 136 -33.77 6.93 -34.23
C LEU A 136 -33.79 8.02 -35.32
N THR A 137 -32.64 8.33 -35.93
CA THR A 137 -32.60 9.28 -37.05
C THR A 137 -33.32 8.74 -38.29
N SER A 138 -33.23 7.43 -38.54
CA SER A 138 -33.97 6.78 -39.63
C SER A 138 -35.47 6.79 -39.37
N GLU A 139 -35.91 6.54 -38.13
CA GLU A 139 -37.32 6.62 -37.72
C GLU A 139 -37.85 8.06 -37.81
N TYR A 140 -37.05 9.05 -37.41
CA TYR A 140 -37.43 10.44 -37.56
C TYR A 140 -37.60 10.82 -39.05
N ALA A 141 -36.71 10.32 -39.92
CA ALA A 141 -36.82 10.56 -41.36
C ALA A 141 -38.07 9.90 -41.97
N THR A 142 -38.40 8.66 -41.59
CA THR A 142 -39.62 7.98 -42.05
C THR A 142 -40.87 8.68 -41.53
N LEU A 143 -40.88 9.09 -40.27
CA LEU A 143 -41.98 9.84 -39.66
C LEU A 143 -42.17 11.20 -40.35
N LYS A 144 -41.10 11.94 -40.59
CA LYS A 144 -41.14 13.21 -41.33
C LYS A 144 -41.75 13.03 -42.74
N ASN A 145 -41.34 11.97 -43.45
CA ASN A 145 -41.90 11.66 -44.77
C ASN A 145 -43.41 11.32 -44.66
N SER A 146 -43.82 10.58 -43.64
CA SER A 146 -45.24 10.27 -43.41
C SER A 146 -46.08 11.54 -43.13
N TYR A 147 -45.56 12.48 -42.35
CA TYR A 147 -46.22 13.76 -42.10
C TYR A 147 -46.30 14.61 -43.36
N LEU A 148 -45.25 14.66 -44.18
CA LEU A 148 -45.28 15.37 -45.45
C LEU A 148 -46.36 14.80 -46.38
N LEU A 149 -46.45 13.47 -46.50
CA LEU A 149 -47.51 12.82 -47.29
C LEU A 149 -48.91 13.11 -46.74
N LEU A 150 -49.07 13.15 -45.41
CA LEU A 150 -50.35 13.48 -44.78
C LEU A 150 -50.74 14.94 -45.02
N THR A 151 -49.79 15.88 -44.96
CA THR A 151 -50.03 17.29 -45.29
C THR A 151 -50.45 17.44 -46.75
N GLU A 152 -49.75 16.78 -47.68
CA GLU A 152 -50.13 16.79 -49.11
C GLU A 152 -51.53 16.21 -49.35
N ALA A 153 -51.93 15.17 -48.60
CA ALA A 153 -53.27 14.62 -48.67
C ALA A 153 -54.33 15.59 -48.10
N HIS A 154 -54.02 16.23 -46.97
CA HIS A 154 -54.89 17.24 -46.36
C HIS A 154 -55.08 18.46 -47.28
N ASP A 155 -54.01 18.95 -47.90
CA ASP A 155 -54.07 20.06 -48.85
C ASP A 155 -54.94 19.72 -50.07
N LYS A 156 -54.90 18.46 -50.54
CA LYS A 156 -55.78 17.96 -51.61
C LYS A 156 -57.24 17.91 -51.17
N GLU A 157 -57.54 17.45 -49.95
CA GLU A 157 -58.90 17.47 -49.41
C GLU A 157 -59.44 18.89 -49.21
N LEU A 158 -58.59 19.82 -48.75
CA LEU A 158 -58.95 21.23 -48.64
C LEU A 158 -59.28 21.81 -50.02
N ALA A 159 -58.45 21.56 -51.04
CA ALA A 159 -58.75 21.99 -52.41
C ALA A 159 -60.09 21.42 -52.92
N GLN A 160 -60.38 20.15 -52.64
CA GLN A 160 -61.67 19.53 -52.99
C GLN A 160 -62.85 20.13 -52.21
N SER A 161 -62.66 20.44 -50.92
CA SER A 161 -63.68 21.11 -50.11
C SER A 161 -63.93 22.54 -50.58
N ASP A 162 -62.89 23.27 -50.97
CA ASP A 162 -62.99 24.61 -51.54
C ASP A 162 -63.73 24.57 -52.89
N GLU A 163 -63.42 23.61 -53.76
CA GLU A 163 -64.15 23.34 -55.00
C GLU A 163 -65.64 23.06 -54.73
N LEU A 164 -65.95 22.14 -53.80
CA LEU A 164 -67.33 21.82 -53.43
C LEU A 164 -68.05 23.04 -52.84
N SER A 165 -67.37 23.84 -52.02
CA SER A 165 -67.94 25.06 -51.45
C SER A 165 -68.26 26.10 -52.55
N ALA A 166 -67.40 26.22 -53.57
CA ALA A 166 -67.65 27.07 -54.72
C ALA A 166 -68.82 26.57 -55.57
N GLU A 167 -68.96 25.25 -55.76
CA GLU A 167 -70.11 24.64 -56.42
C GLU A 167 -71.42 24.89 -55.65
N LEU A 168 -71.42 24.72 -54.32
CA LEU A 168 -72.57 25.00 -53.48
C LEU A 168 -72.96 26.49 -53.51
N LEU A 169 -71.99 27.39 -53.49
CA LEU A 169 -72.23 28.83 -53.65
C LEU A 169 -72.82 29.14 -55.03
N ALA A 170 -72.31 28.54 -56.11
CA ALA A 170 -72.86 28.71 -57.45
C ALA A 170 -74.30 28.18 -57.54
N LEU A 171 -74.61 27.04 -56.91
CA LEU A 171 -75.97 26.49 -56.83
C LEU A 171 -76.91 27.40 -56.02
N ALA A 172 -76.45 27.93 -54.87
CA ALA A 172 -77.23 28.88 -54.08
C ALA A 172 -77.51 30.17 -54.87
N GLN A 173 -76.51 30.70 -55.57
CA GLN A 173 -76.67 31.85 -56.46
C GLN A 173 -77.65 31.56 -57.62
N ALA A 174 -77.61 30.36 -58.19
CA ALA A 174 -78.56 29.93 -59.22
C ALA A 174 -79.99 29.77 -58.64
N GLN A 175 -80.12 29.23 -57.44
CA GLN A 175 -81.40 29.14 -56.73
C GLN A 175 -81.98 30.53 -56.44
N ASP A 176 -81.15 31.46 -55.97
CA ASP A 176 -81.56 32.85 -55.74
C ASP A 176 -81.95 33.54 -57.04
N ALA A 177 -81.25 33.28 -58.16
CA ALA A 177 -81.63 33.79 -59.47
C ALA A 177 -83.00 33.25 -59.93
N LEU A 178 -83.29 31.97 -59.71
CA LEU A 178 -84.60 31.37 -60.00
C LEU A 178 -85.70 31.95 -59.11
N ARG A 179 -85.41 32.21 -57.83
CA ARG A 179 -86.36 32.88 -56.92
C ARG A 179 -86.68 34.30 -57.41
N ARG A 180 -85.68 35.08 -57.82
CA ARG A 180 -85.89 36.40 -58.42
C ARG A 180 -86.76 36.32 -59.69
N GLN A 181 -86.53 35.33 -60.56
CA GLN A 181 -87.38 35.12 -61.74
C GLN A 181 -88.84 34.75 -61.39
N LEU A 182 -89.03 33.94 -60.34
CA LEU A 182 -90.37 33.58 -59.83
C LEU A 182 -91.09 34.81 -59.25
N GLU A 183 -90.37 35.64 -58.50
CA GLU A 183 -90.87 36.89 -57.93
C GLU A 183 -91.23 37.90 -59.04
N GLU A 184 -90.43 38.03 -60.09
CA GLU A 184 -90.72 38.86 -61.26
C GLU A 184 -91.97 38.37 -62.03
N GLN A 185 -92.14 37.05 -62.17
CA GLN A 185 -93.36 36.45 -62.73
C GLN A 185 -94.59 36.74 -61.85
N GLN A 186 -94.48 36.63 -60.52
CA GLN A 186 -95.56 36.95 -59.59
C GLN A 186 -95.91 38.45 -59.60
N GLN A 187 -94.93 39.35 -59.65
CA GLN A 187 -95.16 40.80 -59.77
C GLN A 187 -95.85 41.18 -61.10
N SER A 188 -95.58 40.43 -62.18
CA SER A 188 -96.30 40.60 -63.45
C SER A 188 -97.78 40.16 -63.38
N VAL A 189 -98.13 39.25 -62.47
CA VAL A 189 -99.52 38.80 -62.23
C VAL A 189 -100.25 39.75 -61.27
N GLU A 190 -99.58 40.22 -60.20
CA GLU A 190 -100.17 41.12 -59.20
C GLU A 190 -100.50 42.52 -59.73
N THR A 191 -99.84 42.98 -60.80
CA THR A 191 -100.12 44.27 -61.45
C THR A 191 -101.42 44.29 -62.27
N THR A 192 -102.14 43.18 -62.40
CA THR A 192 -103.45 43.12 -63.11
C THR A 192 -104.68 42.97 -62.22
N THR A 193 -104.53 42.79 -60.89
CA THR A 193 -105.67 42.54 -59.97
C THR A 193 -105.74 43.42 -58.72
N GLN A 194 -105.01 44.56 -58.67
CA GLN A 194 -105.05 45.51 -57.54
C GLN A 194 -105.99 46.71 -57.79
N GLY A 195 -107.25 46.44 -58.17
CA GLY A 195 -108.27 47.49 -58.41
C GLY A 195 -109.56 47.39 -57.58
N LEU A 196 -109.79 46.32 -56.80
CA LEU A 196 -111.14 46.03 -56.27
C LEU A 196 -111.22 45.53 -54.80
N HIS A 197 -110.18 45.66 -53.96
CA HIS A 197 -110.23 45.14 -52.57
C HIS A 197 -110.00 46.17 -51.44
N GLY A 198 -109.90 47.46 -51.76
CA GLY A 198 -109.67 48.53 -50.76
C GLY A 198 -110.88 48.97 -49.92
N GLU A 199 -112.09 48.45 -50.20
CA GLU A 199 -113.34 48.92 -49.56
C GLU A 199 -113.95 47.93 -48.53
N LEU A 200 -113.50 46.67 -48.45
CA LEU A 200 -114.07 45.67 -47.54
C LEU A 200 -113.43 45.64 -46.13
N ASP A 201 -112.24 46.21 -45.95
CA ASP A 201 -111.53 46.21 -44.66
C ASP A 201 -111.86 47.41 -43.75
N ARG A 202 -112.60 48.41 -44.25
CA ARG A 202 -113.09 49.54 -43.43
C ARG A 202 -114.41 49.23 -42.71
N VAL A 203 -115.16 48.22 -43.14
CA VAL A 203 -116.45 47.80 -42.53
C VAL A 203 -116.25 46.75 -41.43
N ARG A 204 -115.13 46.02 -41.42
CA ARG A 204 -114.79 45.03 -40.38
C ARG A 204 -114.30 45.66 -39.06
N ALA A 205 -113.84 46.91 -39.10
CA ALA A 205 -113.30 47.63 -37.94
C ALA A 205 -114.34 48.33 -37.05
N LEU A 206 -115.62 48.41 -37.46
CA LEU A 206 -116.67 49.13 -36.72
C LEU A 206 -117.65 48.23 -35.93
N ILE A 207 -117.61 46.90 -36.11
CA ILE A 207 -118.60 45.97 -35.50
C ILE A 207 -118.04 45.21 -34.27
N SER A 208 -116.72 45.28 -34.02
CA SER A 208 -116.11 44.61 -32.85
C SER A 208 -115.96 45.50 -31.59
N ARG A 209 -116.48 46.73 -31.60
CA ARG A 209 -116.55 47.59 -30.42
C ARG A 209 -118.02 47.78 -30.03
N MET A 210 -118.39 47.34 -28.82
CA MET A 210 -119.66 47.62 -28.12
C MET A 210 -120.77 46.55 -28.20
N SER A 211 -120.56 45.36 -27.64
CA SER A 211 -121.64 44.72 -26.86
C SER A 211 -121.05 44.10 -25.59
N GLN A 212 -121.47 44.66 -24.46
CA GLN A 212 -120.97 44.36 -23.12
C GLN A 212 -121.76 43.23 -22.46
N ASN A 213 -121.04 42.44 -21.67
CA ASN A 213 -121.44 41.76 -20.44
C ASN A 213 -122.46 40.61 -20.53
N ARG A 214 -121.99 39.40 -20.19
CA ARG A 214 -122.46 38.67 -19.00
C ARG A 214 -121.45 37.61 -18.55
N VAL A 215 -121.12 37.69 -17.26
CA VAL A 215 -120.21 36.84 -16.48
C VAL A 215 -120.81 35.44 -16.30
N LYS A 216 -119.96 34.38 -16.29
CA LYS A 216 -119.81 33.41 -15.17
C LYS A 216 -118.69 32.38 -15.43
N PRO A 217 -118.18 31.72 -14.36
CA PRO A 217 -116.76 31.58 -14.08
C PRO A 217 -116.26 30.14 -14.19
N GLU A 218 -115.11 29.89 -14.82
CA GLU A 218 -114.49 28.54 -14.76
C GLU A 218 -113.00 28.49 -15.12
N ASP A 219 -112.25 29.57 -14.90
CA ASP A 219 -110.81 29.64 -15.26
C ASP A 219 -109.83 29.50 -14.08
N LEU A 220 -110.29 28.99 -12.93
CA LEU A 220 -109.39 28.66 -11.82
C LEU A 220 -108.74 27.26 -11.94
N ALA A 221 -109.22 26.40 -12.86
CA ALA A 221 -108.66 25.05 -13.05
C ALA A 221 -107.61 24.96 -14.17
N ALA A 222 -107.61 25.91 -15.12
CA ALA A 222 -106.60 25.98 -16.18
C ALA A 222 -105.29 26.58 -15.66
N LEU A 223 -105.36 27.56 -14.76
CA LEU A 223 -104.18 28.15 -14.11
C LEU A 223 -103.52 27.21 -13.08
N ASP A 224 -104.30 26.35 -12.39
CA ASP A 224 -103.79 25.38 -11.40
C ASP A 224 -103.10 24.16 -12.06
N LYS A 225 -103.55 23.74 -13.25
CA LYS A 225 -102.85 22.72 -14.04
C LYS A 225 -101.55 23.25 -14.66
N GLU A 226 -101.55 24.51 -15.10
CA GLU A 226 -100.37 25.18 -15.65
C GLU A 226 -99.34 25.54 -14.55
N GLN A 227 -99.83 25.94 -13.36
CA GLN A 227 -99.01 26.04 -12.14
C GLN A 227 -98.45 24.68 -11.71
N LYS A 228 -99.21 23.58 -11.74
CA LYS A 228 -98.69 22.23 -11.42
C LYS A 228 -97.66 21.71 -12.43
N THR A 229 -97.78 22.06 -13.71
CA THR A 229 -96.75 21.73 -14.72
C THR A 229 -95.51 22.61 -14.60
N MET A 230 -95.68 23.89 -14.29
CA MET A 230 -94.58 24.81 -13.97
C MET A 230 -93.88 24.44 -12.66
N GLU A 231 -94.63 24.03 -11.64
CA GLU A 231 -94.13 23.60 -10.32
C GLU A 231 -93.41 22.25 -10.43
N LYS A 232 -93.89 21.30 -11.25
CA LYS A 232 -93.13 20.09 -11.61
C LYS A 232 -91.85 20.38 -12.40
N SER A 233 -91.87 21.34 -13.32
CA SER A 233 -90.69 21.75 -14.09
C SER A 233 -89.67 22.50 -13.22
N LEU A 234 -90.13 23.38 -12.34
CA LEU A 234 -89.31 24.12 -11.38
C LEU A 234 -88.74 23.23 -10.26
N LEU A 235 -89.50 22.24 -9.76
CA LEU A 235 -89.03 21.23 -8.80
C LEU A 235 -88.10 20.19 -9.43
N GLY A 236 -88.32 19.86 -10.71
CA GLY A 236 -87.41 19.01 -11.51
C GLY A 236 -86.04 19.66 -11.69
N ASN A 237 -86.02 20.94 -12.08
CA ASN A 237 -84.79 21.72 -12.26
C ASN A 237 -84.08 22.04 -10.92
N GLN A 238 -84.80 21.98 -9.79
CA GLN A 238 -84.21 22.21 -8.47
C GLN A 238 -83.17 21.14 -8.09
N HIS A 239 -83.33 19.90 -8.56
CA HIS A 239 -82.33 18.85 -8.35
C HIS A 239 -81.11 19.05 -9.25
N GLU A 240 -81.31 19.42 -10.51
CA GLU A 240 -80.22 19.70 -11.46
C GLU A 240 -79.37 20.90 -11.02
N ILE A 241 -80.00 21.96 -10.51
CA ILE A 241 -79.30 23.13 -9.95
C ILE A 241 -78.51 22.73 -8.70
N LYS A 242 -79.09 21.90 -7.82
CA LYS A 242 -78.38 21.38 -6.65
C LYS A 242 -77.17 20.54 -7.05
N GLU A 243 -77.33 19.64 -8.02
CA GLU A 243 -76.25 18.78 -8.52
C GLU A 243 -75.13 19.61 -9.18
N MET A 244 -75.48 20.66 -9.93
CA MET A 244 -74.50 21.58 -10.52
C MET A 244 -73.73 22.37 -9.47
N LEU A 245 -74.42 22.85 -8.42
CA LEU A 245 -73.77 23.52 -7.27
C LEU A 245 -72.86 22.56 -6.50
N GLU A 246 -73.25 21.29 -6.36
CA GLU A 246 -72.46 20.26 -5.71
C GLU A 246 -71.20 19.91 -6.52
N LYS A 247 -71.32 19.75 -7.84
CA LYS A 247 -70.18 19.59 -8.76
C LYS A 247 -69.23 20.79 -8.69
N MET A 248 -69.78 22.00 -8.68
CA MET A 248 -68.99 23.23 -8.55
C MET A 248 -68.24 23.25 -7.22
N ARG A 249 -68.94 23.00 -6.11
CA ARG A 249 -68.36 22.90 -4.76
C ARG A 249 -67.24 21.86 -4.71
N ASN A 250 -67.48 20.64 -5.16
CA ASN A 250 -66.49 19.57 -5.17
C ASN A 250 -65.25 19.96 -6.00
N SER A 251 -65.44 20.64 -7.14
CA SER A 251 -64.32 21.12 -7.95
C SER A 251 -63.50 22.23 -7.27
N TYR A 252 -64.12 23.06 -6.42
CA TYR A 252 -63.41 24.06 -5.63
C TYR A 252 -62.67 23.40 -4.46
N GLU A 253 -63.31 22.44 -3.80
CA GLU A 253 -62.77 21.67 -2.68
C GLU A 253 -61.53 20.86 -3.14
N GLU A 254 -61.57 20.26 -4.33
CA GLU A 254 -60.40 19.63 -4.96
C GLU A 254 -59.28 20.62 -5.30
N ARG A 255 -59.62 21.80 -5.86
CA ARG A 255 -58.62 22.83 -6.16
C ARG A 255 -57.96 23.34 -4.88
N GLN A 256 -58.75 23.53 -3.82
CA GLN A 256 -58.26 23.94 -2.51
C GLN A 256 -57.35 22.87 -1.91
N LYS A 257 -57.77 21.60 -1.93
CA LYS A 257 -56.94 20.48 -1.46
C LYS A 257 -55.62 20.37 -2.22
N LYS A 258 -55.62 20.53 -3.56
CA LYS A 258 -54.39 20.56 -4.37
C LYS A 258 -53.46 21.72 -3.99
N LEU A 259 -54.00 22.88 -3.62
CA LEU A 259 -53.20 24.01 -3.15
C LEU A 259 -52.62 23.74 -1.75
N GLU A 260 -53.42 23.19 -0.84
CA GLU A 260 -52.96 22.79 0.50
C GLU A 260 -51.84 21.74 0.42
N GLU A 261 -52.00 20.72 -0.43
CA GLU A 261 -50.97 19.71 -0.70
C GLU A 261 -49.67 20.33 -1.25
N LYS A 262 -49.77 21.28 -2.18
CA LYS A 262 -48.60 22.02 -2.69
C LYS A 262 -47.90 22.84 -1.60
N VAL A 263 -48.65 23.53 -0.74
CA VAL A 263 -48.09 24.30 0.37
C VAL A 263 -47.39 23.39 1.37
N VAL A 264 -47.99 22.24 1.69
CA VAL A 264 -47.36 21.24 2.57
C VAL A 264 -46.10 20.65 1.93
N ALA A 265 -46.13 20.35 0.63
CA ALA A 265 -44.95 19.84 -0.10
C ALA A 265 -43.81 20.86 -0.10
N MET A 266 -44.09 22.13 -0.43
CA MET A 266 -43.09 23.21 -0.37
C MET A 266 -42.56 23.41 1.05
N GLY A 267 -43.41 23.30 2.09
CA GLY A 267 -42.98 23.40 3.49
C GLY A 267 -42.01 22.29 3.90
N LYS A 268 -42.26 21.05 3.45
CA LYS A 268 -41.35 19.91 3.67
C LYS A 268 -40.03 20.11 2.94
N GLU A 269 -40.08 20.53 1.68
CA GLU A 269 -38.89 20.82 0.87
C GLU A 269 -38.04 21.93 1.51
N GLN A 270 -38.67 23.03 1.96
CA GLN A 270 -37.97 24.11 2.66
C GLN A 270 -37.31 23.63 3.96
N GLN A 271 -37.99 22.79 4.73
CA GLN A 271 -37.40 22.21 5.94
C GLN A 271 -36.21 21.31 5.61
N GLN A 272 -36.30 20.50 4.56
CA GLN A 272 -35.21 19.63 4.12
C GLN A 272 -34.02 20.43 3.59
N ASN A 273 -34.28 21.50 2.83
CA ASN A 273 -33.25 22.42 2.34
C ASN A 273 -32.54 23.13 3.52
N ASN A 274 -33.29 23.61 4.51
CA ASN A 274 -32.72 24.20 5.72
C ASN A 274 -31.84 23.21 6.50
N ARG A 275 -32.26 21.94 6.65
CA ARG A 275 -31.44 20.89 7.28
C ARG A 275 -30.16 20.65 6.48
N ALA A 276 -30.25 20.55 5.16
CA ALA A 276 -29.08 20.38 4.28
C ALA A 276 -28.11 21.56 4.40
N MET A 277 -28.63 22.80 4.45
CA MET A 277 -27.84 24.01 4.69
C MET A 277 -27.10 23.97 6.03
N HIS A 278 -27.77 23.58 7.13
CA HIS A 278 -27.11 23.45 8.43
C HIS A 278 -26.02 22.38 8.43
N VAL A 279 -26.27 21.22 7.81
CA VAL A 279 -25.27 20.15 7.69
C VAL A 279 -24.07 20.63 6.85
N SER A 280 -24.32 21.32 5.74
CA SER A 280 -23.25 21.91 4.91
C SER A 280 -22.45 22.94 5.70
N GLN A 281 -23.11 23.81 6.46
CA GLN A 281 -22.45 24.81 7.29
C GLN A 281 -21.63 24.19 8.43
N GLN A 282 -22.14 23.14 9.09
CA GLN A 282 -21.39 22.39 10.08
C GLN A 282 -20.13 21.77 9.46
N LYS A 283 -20.25 21.09 8.32
CA LYS A 283 -19.11 20.51 7.59
C LYS A 283 -18.08 21.57 7.20
N LEU A 284 -18.52 22.74 6.73
CA LEU A 284 -17.62 23.87 6.43
C LEU A 284 -16.90 24.36 7.69
N SER A 285 -17.57 24.41 8.84
CA SER A 285 -16.94 24.79 10.11
C SER A 285 -15.93 23.76 10.61
N GLU A 286 -16.22 22.46 10.47
CA GLU A 286 -15.31 21.36 10.80
C GLU A 286 -14.07 21.38 9.91
N GLN A 287 -14.26 21.57 8.59
CA GLN A 287 -13.16 21.72 7.63
C GLN A 287 -12.31 22.97 7.92
N SER A 288 -12.95 24.09 8.28
CA SER A 288 -12.24 25.32 8.64
C SER A 288 -11.41 25.12 9.92
N ALA A 289 -11.96 24.45 10.94
CA ALA A 289 -11.23 24.14 12.17
C ALA A 289 -10.05 23.19 11.92
N ALA A 290 -10.25 22.13 11.13
CA ALA A 290 -9.18 21.20 10.74
C ALA A 290 -8.07 21.91 9.95
N LEU A 291 -8.44 22.80 9.03
CA LEU A 291 -7.47 23.62 8.28
C LEU A 291 -6.65 24.49 9.23
N MET A 292 -7.28 25.18 10.18
CA MET A 292 -6.59 26.02 11.17
C MET A 292 -5.63 25.21 12.04
N CYS A 293 -6.03 24.01 12.49
CA CYS A 293 -5.15 23.10 13.23
C CYS A 293 -3.95 22.64 12.38
N SER A 294 -4.16 22.34 11.10
CA SER A 294 -3.04 21.97 10.21
C SER A 294 -2.11 23.16 9.96
N GLN A 295 -2.65 24.37 9.82
CA GLN A 295 -1.86 25.59 9.64
C GLN A 295 -1.04 25.93 10.89
N SER A 296 -1.58 25.73 12.09
CA SER A 296 -0.80 25.91 13.32
C SER A 296 0.33 24.90 13.42
N GLN A 297 0.07 23.63 13.10
CA GLN A 297 1.11 22.59 13.07
C GLN A 297 2.20 22.90 12.03
N MET A 298 1.83 23.40 10.85
CA MET A 298 2.79 23.83 9.83
C MET A 298 3.69 24.96 10.34
N LYS A 299 3.12 25.97 11.02
CA LYS A 299 3.90 27.06 11.63
C LYS A 299 4.83 26.55 12.72
N GLU A 300 4.38 25.66 13.59
CA GLU A 300 5.22 25.03 14.61
C GLU A 300 6.41 24.30 13.98
N VAL A 301 6.17 23.53 12.92
CA VAL A 301 7.23 22.83 12.19
C VAL A 301 8.17 23.81 11.47
N GLU A 302 7.67 24.92 10.91
CA GLU A 302 8.49 25.97 10.31
C GLU A 302 9.39 26.66 11.34
N GLU A 303 8.87 26.93 12.54
CA GLU A 303 9.65 27.46 13.67
C GLU A 303 10.71 26.46 14.14
N GLU A 304 10.36 25.18 14.26
CA GLU A 304 11.31 24.11 14.58
C GLU A 304 12.42 23.99 13.51
N ASN A 305 12.07 24.07 12.23
CA ASN A 305 13.02 24.06 11.13
C ASN A 305 13.97 25.26 11.22
N SER A 306 13.43 26.45 11.50
CA SER A 306 14.24 27.67 11.70
C SER A 306 15.20 27.54 12.90
N LYS A 307 14.73 26.95 14.01
CA LYS A 307 15.57 26.67 15.20
C LYS A 307 16.68 25.66 14.88
N LEU A 308 16.36 24.58 14.17
CA LEU A 308 17.34 23.57 13.75
C LEU A 308 18.37 24.15 12.78
N GLN A 309 17.95 25.00 11.84
CA GLN A 309 18.86 25.70 10.94
C GLN A 309 19.84 26.59 11.70
N LEU A 310 19.37 27.31 12.74
CA LEU A 310 20.24 28.11 13.59
C LEU A 310 21.25 27.23 14.35
N GLN A 311 20.81 26.13 14.96
CA GLN A 311 21.69 25.18 15.66
C GLN A 311 22.76 24.60 14.73
N VAL A 312 22.42 24.31 13.47
CA VAL A 312 23.41 23.86 12.47
C VAL A 312 24.43 24.95 12.15
N LYS A 313 24.01 26.22 12.07
CA LYS A 313 24.94 27.35 11.85
C LYS A 313 25.88 27.52 13.05
N GLU A 314 25.35 27.51 14.27
CA GLU A 314 26.13 27.62 15.51
C GLU A 314 27.15 26.49 15.62
N LEU A 315 26.75 25.23 15.42
CA LEU A 315 27.67 24.10 15.42
C LEU A 315 28.74 24.23 14.34
N ASN A 316 28.38 24.65 13.12
CA ASN A 316 29.36 24.88 12.06
C ASN A 316 30.36 25.99 12.39
N GLU A 317 29.91 27.07 13.04
CA GLU A 317 30.78 28.14 13.53
C GLU A 317 31.71 27.63 14.63
N GLU A 318 31.22 26.83 15.58
CA GLU A 318 32.04 26.18 16.60
C GLU A 318 33.09 25.23 16.00
N TYR A 319 32.73 24.44 14.98
CA TYR A 319 33.67 23.58 14.27
C TYR A 319 34.75 24.40 13.55
N ARG A 320 34.36 25.50 12.89
CA ARG A 320 35.31 26.42 12.24
C ARG A 320 36.24 27.07 13.26
N ALA A 321 35.71 27.55 14.39
CA ALA A 321 36.50 28.15 15.45
C ALA A 321 37.51 27.14 16.03
N ARG A 322 37.10 25.90 16.31
CA ARG A 322 38.01 24.83 16.75
C ARG A 322 39.11 24.54 15.74
N LEU A 323 38.78 24.43 14.45
CA LEU A 323 39.77 24.24 13.38
C LEU A 323 40.77 25.40 13.29
N VAL A 324 40.30 26.64 13.44
CA VAL A 324 41.17 27.83 13.44
C VAL A 324 42.11 27.81 14.64
N CYS A 325 41.63 27.47 15.84
CA CYS A 325 42.49 27.30 17.02
C CYS A 325 43.54 26.21 16.78
N TYR A 326 43.15 25.04 16.26
CA TYR A 326 44.10 23.97 15.95
C TYR A 326 45.17 24.41 14.93
N LEU A 327 44.79 25.18 13.91
CA LEU A 327 45.73 25.74 12.92
C LEU A 327 46.66 26.81 13.52
N GLN A 328 46.14 27.67 14.40
CA GLN A 328 46.93 28.68 15.11
C GLN A 328 47.95 28.05 16.05
N ASP A 329 47.56 27.00 16.78
CA ASP A 329 48.44 26.25 17.67
C ASP A 329 49.54 25.51 16.89
N LEU A 330 49.20 24.92 15.73
CA LEU A 330 50.15 24.32 14.80
C LEU A 330 51.14 25.35 14.24
N ALA A 331 50.67 26.54 13.86
CA ALA A 331 51.52 27.63 13.37
C ALA A 331 52.47 28.14 14.46
N GLY A 332 51.96 28.37 15.68
CA GLY A 332 52.77 28.80 16.83
C GLY A 332 53.85 27.77 17.22
N TYR A 333 53.57 26.47 17.07
CA TYR A 333 54.57 25.43 17.24
C TYR A 333 55.65 25.48 16.15
N ILE A 334 55.26 25.59 14.87
CA ILE A 334 56.20 25.64 13.74
C ILE A 334 57.13 26.87 13.83
N ASP A 335 56.61 28.01 14.29
CA ASP A 335 57.39 29.22 14.49
C ASP A 335 58.36 29.11 15.70
N GLY A 336 57.97 28.43 16.78
CA GLY A 336 58.83 28.18 17.95
C GLY A 336 59.96 27.16 17.70
N VAL A 337 59.73 26.17 16.83
CA VAL A 337 60.73 25.15 16.45
C VAL A 337 61.95 25.76 15.73
N LYS A 338 61.85 26.98 15.19
CA LYS A 338 62.98 27.68 14.56
C LYS A 338 64.07 28.12 15.55
N GLU A 339 63.79 28.18 16.85
CA GLU A 339 64.74 28.74 17.84
C GLU A 339 65.41 27.71 18.77
N SER A 340 64.88 26.49 18.95
CA SER A 340 65.57 25.49 19.80
C SER A 340 65.07 24.04 19.63
N GLN A 341 65.83 23.19 18.92
CA GLN A 341 65.54 21.75 18.82
C GLN A 341 65.83 21.02 20.15
N SER A 342 64.82 20.87 20.99
CA SER A 342 64.90 20.06 22.22
C SER A 342 63.87 18.91 22.22
N PRO A 343 64.20 17.73 22.80
CA PRO A 343 63.27 16.59 22.87
C PRO A 343 61.98 16.89 23.68
N SER A 344 61.97 17.96 24.48
CA SER A 344 60.78 18.44 25.19
C SER A 344 59.71 19.00 24.24
N GLU A 345 60.06 19.53 23.07
CA GLU A 345 59.10 20.13 22.12
C GLU A 345 58.36 19.07 21.30
N GLN A 346 59.03 17.98 20.93
CA GLN A 346 58.39 16.82 20.28
C GLN A 346 57.34 16.17 21.19
N SER A 347 57.62 16.10 22.50
CA SER A 347 56.64 15.62 23.47
C SER A 347 55.41 16.53 23.55
N ARG A 348 55.57 17.86 23.42
CA ARG A 348 54.45 18.83 23.43
C ARG A 348 53.58 18.72 22.18
N MET A 349 54.17 18.52 21.00
CA MET A 349 53.41 18.29 19.77
C MET A 349 52.60 17.00 19.84
N ARG A 350 53.18 15.93 20.41
CA ARG A 350 52.47 14.67 20.62
C ARG A 350 51.26 14.86 21.53
N THR A 351 51.40 15.52 22.68
CA THR A 351 50.26 15.81 23.57
C THR A 351 49.19 16.69 22.93
N PHE A 352 49.58 17.65 22.08
CA PHE A 352 48.62 18.49 21.33
C PHE A 352 47.80 17.68 20.32
N VAL A 353 48.47 16.86 19.49
CA VAL A 353 47.78 15.98 18.52
C VAL A 353 46.89 14.98 19.26
N ASP A 354 47.35 14.42 20.37
CA ASP A 354 46.56 13.52 21.21
C ASP A 354 45.32 14.24 21.79
N SER A 355 45.45 15.50 22.21
CA SER A 355 44.31 16.33 22.67
C SER A 355 43.31 16.60 21.54
N MET A 356 43.78 16.97 20.35
CA MET A 356 42.92 17.20 19.17
C MET A 356 42.15 15.94 18.79
N LEU A 357 42.84 14.79 18.75
CA LEU A 357 42.20 13.50 18.45
C LEU A 357 41.20 13.10 19.53
N GLN A 358 41.47 13.43 20.80
CA GLN A 358 40.56 13.19 21.91
C GLN A 358 39.30 14.06 21.82
N ASP A 359 39.43 15.33 21.44
CA ASP A 359 38.30 16.25 21.22
C ASP A 359 37.43 15.80 20.04
N VAL A 360 38.05 15.37 18.94
CA VAL A 360 37.32 14.82 17.79
C VAL A 360 36.55 13.56 18.23
N ARG A 361 37.20 12.63 18.92
CA ARG A 361 36.55 11.42 19.44
C ARG A 361 35.40 11.72 20.41
N SER A 362 35.56 12.68 21.31
CA SER A 362 34.52 13.05 22.28
C SER A 362 33.33 13.71 21.59
N SER A 363 33.56 14.54 20.57
CA SER A 363 32.49 15.16 19.76
C SER A 363 31.67 14.13 18.98
N TYR A 364 32.32 13.13 18.36
CA TYR A 364 31.63 12.03 17.68
C TYR A 364 30.82 11.19 18.67
N ARG A 365 31.38 10.87 19.84
CA ARG A 365 30.63 10.15 20.89
C ARG A 365 29.41 10.91 21.38
N ALA A 366 29.53 12.22 21.61
CA ALA A 366 28.39 13.05 22.01
C ALA A 366 27.29 13.07 20.93
N ARG A 367 27.69 13.12 19.65
CA ARG A 367 26.75 13.04 18.53
C ARG A 367 26.08 11.67 18.41
N GLU A 368 26.84 10.59 18.56
CA GLU A 368 26.32 9.22 18.61
C GLU A 368 25.31 9.05 19.75
N GLU A 369 25.60 9.59 20.94
CA GLU A 369 24.71 9.54 22.09
C GLU A 369 23.42 10.34 21.85
N GLN A 370 23.51 11.53 21.26
CA GLN A 370 22.34 12.31 20.84
C GLN A 370 21.47 11.52 19.85
N LEU A 371 22.06 10.94 18.80
CA LEU A 371 21.34 10.14 17.82
C LEU A 371 20.70 8.89 18.45
N ALA A 372 21.43 8.20 19.34
CA ALA A 372 20.90 7.06 20.08
C ALA A 372 19.74 7.46 21.00
N SER A 373 19.81 8.62 21.66
CA SER A 373 18.74 9.14 22.51
C SER A 373 17.48 9.50 21.70
N ALA A 374 17.66 10.13 20.52
CA ALA A 374 16.58 10.45 19.59
C ALA A 374 15.94 9.17 19.03
N ALA A 375 16.73 8.18 18.60
CA ALA A 375 16.21 6.90 18.16
C ALA A 375 15.39 6.20 19.25
N ARG A 376 15.86 6.23 20.51
CA ARG A 376 15.10 5.70 21.66
C ARG A 376 13.81 6.48 21.91
N SER A 377 13.81 7.80 21.77
CA SER A 377 12.59 8.62 21.97
C SER A 377 11.57 8.39 20.86
N TYR A 378 11.99 8.28 19.59
CA TYR A 378 11.13 7.92 18.47
C TYR A 378 10.55 6.52 18.64
N LYS A 379 11.37 5.53 19.05
CA LYS A 379 10.88 4.18 19.37
C LYS A 379 9.79 4.22 20.45
N LYS A 380 9.99 4.99 21.53
CA LYS A 380 8.96 5.17 22.59
C LYS A 380 7.69 5.84 22.08
N ARG A 381 7.82 6.89 21.26
CA ARG A 381 6.67 7.59 20.67
C ARG A 381 5.89 6.66 19.73
N LEU A 382 6.58 5.90 18.89
CA LEU A 382 5.98 4.90 18.01
C LEU A 382 5.23 3.85 18.83
N GLN A 383 5.85 3.26 19.85
CA GLN A 383 5.18 2.32 20.75
C GLN A 383 3.92 2.91 21.40
N LYS A 384 3.94 4.19 21.82
CA LYS A 384 2.76 4.86 22.37
C LYS A 384 1.65 4.97 21.33
N ILE A 385 1.96 5.42 20.12
CA ILE A 385 1.01 5.55 19.00
C ILE A 385 0.42 4.19 18.64
N THR A 386 1.26 3.16 18.53
CA THR A 386 0.83 1.79 18.26
C THR A 386 -0.13 1.29 19.35
N ARG A 387 0.15 1.53 20.65
CA ARG A 387 -0.77 1.15 21.73
C ARG A 387 -2.10 1.89 21.67
N THR A 388 -2.09 3.20 21.41
CA THR A 388 -3.33 3.98 21.26
C THR A 388 -4.14 3.53 20.06
N HIS A 389 -3.48 3.20 18.96
CA HIS A 389 -4.13 2.67 17.76
C HIS A 389 -4.79 1.32 18.03
N HIS A 390 -4.09 0.39 18.69
CA HIS A 390 -4.68 -0.90 19.09
C HIS A 390 -5.88 -0.73 20.02
N ALA A 391 -5.79 0.17 21.01
CA ALA A 391 -6.92 0.45 21.89
C ALA A 391 -8.14 0.99 21.12
N LEU A 392 -7.91 1.90 20.16
CA LEU A 392 -8.97 2.45 19.33
C LEU A 392 -9.60 1.38 18.43
N LEU A 393 -8.79 0.51 17.82
CA LEU A 393 -9.29 -0.61 17.02
C LEU A 393 -10.18 -1.55 17.85
N ILE A 394 -9.79 -1.85 19.09
CA ILE A 394 -10.60 -2.68 19.98
C ILE A 394 -11.94 -1.99 20.26
N THR A 395 -11.94 -0.71 20.60
CA THR A 395 -13.21 0.02 20.84
C THR A 395 -14.09 0.08 19.59
N TYR A 396 -13.49 0.28 18.41
CA TYR A 396 -14.17 0.27 17.13
C TYR A 396 -14.78 -1.10 16.82
N SER A 397 -14.02 -2.19 17.02
CA SER A 397 -14.49 -3.56 16.81
C SER A 397 -15.72 -3.88 17.64
N VAL A 398 -15.68 -3.54 18.94
CA VAL A 398 -16.79 -3.78 19.87
C VAL A 398 -18.01 -2.96 19.47
N GLN A 399 -17.83 -1.69 19.09
CA GLN A 399 -18.94 -0.84 18.65
C GLN A 399 -19.57 -1.37 17.36
N ARG A 400 -18.75 -1.81 16.40
CA ARG A 400 -19.22 -2.35 15.12
C ARG A 400 -19.98 -3.66 15.32
N ASP A 401 -19.47 -4.56 16.15
CA ASP A 401 -20.13 -5.82 16.48
C ASP A 401 -21.49 -5.55 17.18
N GLN A 402 -21.60 -4.52 18.02
CA GLN A 402 -22.88 -4.09 18.63
C GLN A 402 -23.91 -3.56 17.62
N ILE A 403 -23.45 -2.84 16.58
CA ILE A 403 -24.32 -2.33 15.51
C ILE A 403 -24.78 -3.50 14.63
N LEU A 404 -23.87 -4.42 14.28
CA LEU A 404 -24.21 -5.62 13.50
C LEU A 404 -25.19 -6.54 14.25
N ALA A 405 -25.08 -6.64 15.57
CA ALA A 405 -26.03 -7.39 16.39
C ALA A 405 -27.44 -6.77 16.45
N ASN A 406 -27.57 -5.46 16.18
CA ASN A 406 -28.82 -4.70 16.23
C ASN A 406 -29.16 -4.04 14.86
N PRO A 407 -29.58 -4.83 13.86
CA PRO A 407 -29.84 -4.33 12.50
C PRO A 407 -31.01 -3.33 12.41
N GLU A 408 -31.86 -3.22 13.44
CA GLU A 408 -32.98 -2.27 13.46
C GLU A 408 -32.56 -0.81 13.62
N SER A 409 -31.33 -0.52 14.06
CA SER A 409 -30.89 0.86 14.29
C SER A 409 -30.65 1.66 13.00
N GLY A 410 -30.59 0.99 11.83
CA GLY A 410 -30.37 1.64 10.53
C GLY A 410 -29.01 2.35 10.40
N VAL A 411 -28.11 2.15 11.37
CA VAL A 411 -26.76 2.74 11.39
C VAL A 411 -25.82 1.85 10.59
N ASP A 412 -25.07 2.45 9.66
CA ASP A 412 -24.01 1.76 8.92
C ASP A 412 -22.87 1.35 9.89
N PRO A 413 -22.52 0.05 9.99
CA PRO A 413 -21.42 -0.42 10.81
C PRO A 413 -20.03 0.10 10.37
N GLY A 414 -19.91 0.57 9.11
CA GLY A 414 -18.66 1.04 8.54
C GLY A 414 -17.67 -0.09 8.17
N PRO A 415 -16.49 0.29 7.65
CA PRO A 415 -15.52 -0.65 7.06
C PRO A 415 -14.88 -1.60 8.09
N PRO A 416 -14.61 -2.87 7.73
CA PRO A 416 -13.98 -3.83 8.65
C PRO A 416 -12.64 -3.35 9.24
N GLU A 417 -12.32 -3.82 10.44
CA GLU A 417 -11.09 -3.48 11.18
C GLU A 417 -9.80 -3.75 10.39
N ALA A 418 -9.84 -4.71 9.46
CA ALA A 418 -8.71 -5.06 8.58
C ALA A 418 -8.24 -3.88 7.71
N HIS A 419 -9.12 -2.92 7.40
CA HIS A 419 -8.80 -1.74 6.59
C HIS A 419 -7.93 -0.72 7.34
N PHE A 420 -7.80 -0.84 8.66
CA PHE A 420 -7.07 0.11 9.50
C PHE A 420 -5.69 -0.43 9.94
N SER A 421 -5.09 -1.34 9.17
CA SER A 421 -3.77 -1.90 9.51
C SER A 421 -2.67 -0.82 9.47
N PRO A 422 -1.94 -0.59 10.59
CA PRO A 422 -0.71 0.20 10.53
C PRO A 422 0.39 -0.62 9.85
N GLU A 423 0.91 -0.11 8.74
CA GLU A 423 2.15 -0.55 8.11
C GLU A 423 3.33 0.22 8.75
N PRO A 424 4.48 -0.41 9.12
CA PRO A 424 5.22 -1.45 8.38
C PRO A 424 5.33 -2.82 9.09
N ALA A 425 5.37 -3.88 8.29
CA ALA A 425 5.34 -5.30 8.68
C ALA A 425 6.63 -5.84 9.33
N GLU A 426 7.72 -5.06 9.35
CA GLU A 426 9.07 -5.56 9.65
C GLU A 426 9.41 -5.64 11.14
N LEU A 427 8.64 -4.97 12.01
CA LEU A 427 8.88 -4.93 13.46
C LEU A 427 7.77 -5.57 14.30
N ARG A 428 6.81 -6.24 13.66
CA ARG A 428 5.67 -6.85 14.35
C ARG A 428 6.01 -8.24 14.85
N ASP A 429 5.62 -8.51 16.09
CA ASP A 429 5.64 -9.87 16.65
C ASP A 429 4.76 -10.80 15.79
N GLU A 430 5.13 -12.07 15.69
CA GLU A 430 4.43 -13.05 14.83
C GLU A 430 2.93 -13.15 15.18
N ALA A 431 2.60 -12.98 16.47
CA ALA A 431 1.23 -12.92 16.96
C ALA A 431 0.43 -11.73 16.40
N GLU A 432 1.05 -10.57 16.18
CA GLU A 432 0.37 -9.41 15.57
C GLU A 432 0.11 -9.63 14.08
N LYS A 433 1.01 -10.33 13.39
CA LYS A 433 0.83 -10.71 11.98
C LYS A 433 -0.30 -11.73 11.84
N GLU A 434 -0.36 -12.72 12.72
CA GLU A 434 -1.45 -13.70 12.75
C GLU A 434 -2.80 -13.04 13.06
N LEU A 435 -2.84 -12.14 14.05
CA LEU A 435 -4.03 -11.36 14.37
C LEU A 435 -4.51 -10.52 13.17
N GLN A 436 -3.58 -9.98 12.37
CA GLN A 436 -3.92 -9.24 11.17
C GLN A 436 -4.52 -10.13 10.08
N ARG A 437 -3.98 -11.34 9.89
CA ARG A 437 -4.57 -12.33 8.97
C ARG A 437 -5.99 -12.72 9.40
N LEU A 438 -6.19 -12.98 10.69
CA LEU A 438 -7.52 -13.29 11.23
C LEU A 438 -8.53 -12.15 11.00
N ARG A 439 -8.11 -10.89 11.12
CA ARG A 439 -8.97 -9.73 10.78
C ARG A 439 -9.35 -9.69 9.30
N GLN A 440 -8.41 -9.98 8.41
CA GLN A 440 -8.67 -10.04 6.96
C GLN A 440 -9.63 -11.19 6.62
N ASP A 441 -9.46 -12.37 7.22
CA ASP A 441 -10.36 -13.50 7.03
C ASP A 441 -11.75 -13.20 7.60
N LYS A 442 -11.87 -12.57 8.79
CA LYS A 442 -13.14 -12.08 9.34
C LYS A 442 -13.84 -11.14 8.34
N ALA A 443 -13.12 -10.14 7.82
CA ALA A 443 -13.66 -9.19 6.85
C ALA A 443 -14.15 -9.87 5.56
N ARG A 444 -13.41 -10.88 5.06
CA ARG A 444 -13.81 -11.65 3.87
C ARG A 444 -15.11 -12.43 4.11
N LEU A 445 -15.21 -13.11 5.26
CA LEU A 445 -16.40 -13.89 5.62
C LEU A 445 -17.62 -13.00 5.85
N GLU A 446 -17.44 -11.84 6.46
CA GLU A 446 -18.52 -10.84 6.61
C GLU A 446 -19.04 -10.36 5.25
N GLY A 447 -18.15 -10.06 4.30
CA GLY A 447 -18.56 -9.68 2.95
C GLY A 447 -19.35 -10.77 2.24
N GLN A 448 -18.94 -12.04 2.40
CA GLN A 448 -19.68 -13.19 1.86
C GLN A 448 -21.07 -13.33 2.51
N LEU A 449 -21.17 -13.13 3.83
CA LEU A 449 -22.44 -13.18 4.55
C LEU A 449 -23.39 -12.07 4.09
N GLN A 450 -22.90 -10.84 3.92
CA GLN A 450 -23.69 -9.70 3.44
C GLN A 450 -24.25 -9.97 2.04
N MET A 451 -23.43 -10.54 1.15
CA MET A 451 -23.84 -10.94 -0.20
C MET A 451 -24.88 -12.06 -0.18
N ALA A 452 -24.70 -13.07 0.67
CA ALA A 452 -25.67 -14.16 0.83
C ALA A 452 -27.01 -13.66 1.38
N VAL A 453 -27.00 -12.78 2.38
CA VAL A 453 -28.22 -12.16 2.93
C VAL A 453 -28.94 -11.31 1.88
N SER A 454 -28.21 -10.60 1.03
CA SER A 454 -28.78 -9.78 -0.05
C SER A 454 -29.32 -10.64 -1.22
N GLN A 455 -28.79 -11.85 -1.41
CA GLN A 455 -29.23 -12.81 -2.43
C GLN A 455 -30.41 -13.69 -1.98
N MET A 456 -30.78 -13.67 -0.70
CA MET A 456 -32.00 -14.32 -0.22
C MET A 456 -33.22 -13.46 -0.59
N PRO A 457 -34.11 -13.89 -1.51
CA PRO A 457 -35.30 -13.12 -1.83
C PRO A 457 -36.21 -13.03 -0.61
N ALA A 458 -36.77 -11.85 -0.37
CA ALA A 458 -37.75 -11.52 0.67
C ALA A 458 -39.12 -12.23 0.48
N LYS A 459 -39.12 -13.55 0.33
CA LYS A 459 -40.29 -14.42 0.32
C LYS A 459 -40.02 -15.66 1.17
N SER A 460 -40.01 -15.49 2.49
CA SER A 460 -40.14 -16.61 3.45
C SER A 460 -40.59 -16.11 4.83
N LEU A 461 -41.64 -15.29 4.88
CA LEU A 461 -42.38 -14.99 6.12
C LEU A 461 -43.80 -15.58 6.13
N SER A 462 -44.07 -16.51 5.23
CA SER A 462 -45.19 -17.43 5.38
C SER A 462 -44.83 -18.73 4.70
N HIS A 463 -44.27 -19.69 5.43
CA HIS A 463 -44.63 -21.09 5.26
C HIS A 463 -44.21 -21.89 6.48
N GLN A 464 -45.26 -22.46 7.04
CA GLN A 464 -45.31 -23.43 8.10
C GLN A 464 -44.59 -24.69 7.63
N GLU A 465 -43.67 -25.16 8.46
CA GLU A 465 -43.12 -26.50 8.63
C GLU A 465 -43.40 -27.56 7.55
N HIS A 466 -42.33 -28.06 6.91
CA HIS A 466 -42.08 -29.49 6.74
C HIS A 466 -40.56 -29.74 6.55
N PRO A 467 -39.86 -30.33 7.55
CA PRO A 467 -38.45 -30.70 7.43
C PRO A 467 -38.34 -32.18 7.04
N GLY A 468 -37.63 -32.52 5.96
CA GLY A 468 -37.37 -33.95 5.72
C GLY A 468 -36.51 -34.37 4.54
N GLN A 469 -36.40 -33.61 3.45
CA GLN A 469 -35.86 -34.23 2.21
C GLN A 469 -34.79 -33.45 1.44
N ILE A 470 -34.34 -32.29 1.93
CA ILE A 470 -33.26 -31.52 1.28
C ILE A 470 -31.91 -31.67 2.02
N CYS A 471 -31.87 -32.36 3.15
CA CYS A 471 -30.68 -32.37 4.03
C CYS A 471 -29.71 -33.56 3.80
N GLU A 472 -30.15 -34.69 3.25
CA GLU A 472 -29.35 -35.93 3.32
C GLU A 472 -28.26 -36.02 2.25
N GLU A 473 -28.58 -35.70 0.99
CA GLU A 473 -27.60 -35.70 -0.11
C GLU A 473 -26.57 -34.57 0.03
N SER A 474 -27.01 -33.37 0.40
CA SER A 474 -26.13 -32.23 0.70
C SER A 474 -25.18 -32.54 1.86
N TRP A 475 -25.67 -33.25 2.90
CA TRP A 475 -24.84 -33.64 4.04
C TRP A 475 -23.86 -34.77 3.72
N LEU A 476 -24.24 -35.70 2.83
CA LEU A 476 -23.33 -36.72 2.31
C LEU A 476 -22.20 -36.11 1.47
N ASP A 477 -22.51 -35.09 0.66
CA ASP A 477 -21.53 -34.36 -0.13
C ASP A 477 -20.54 -33.59 0.74
N VAL A 478 -21.03 -32.90 1.78
CA VAL A 478 -20.16 -32.22 2.76
C VAL A 478 -19.26 -33.23 3.49
N LYS A 479 -19.79 -34.38 3.90
CA LYS A 479 -18.99 -35.45 4.52
C LYS A 479 -17.94 -36.02 3.57
N LYS A 480 -18.27 -36.16 2.29
CA LYS A 480 -17.35 -36.63 1.25
C LYS A 480 -16.23 -35.62 1.01
N GLN A 481 -16.56 -34.33 0.92
CA GLN A 481 -15.58 -33.25 0.80
C GLN A 481 -14.64 -33.19 2.00
N LEU A 482 -15.18 -33.29 3.22
CA LEU A 482 -14.38 -33.31 4.44
C LEU A 482 -13.41 -34.50 4.49
N ARG A 483 -13.86 -35.70 4.07
CA ARG A 483 -12.95 -36.86 3.94
C ARG A 483 -11.88 -36.61 2.89
N GLN A 484 -12.24 -36.08 1.72
CA GLN A 484 -11.27 -35.82 0.67
C GLN A 484 -10.21 -34.77 1.07
N ILE A 485 -10.60 -33.74 1.82
CA ILE A 485 -9.66 -32.75 2.38
C ILE A 485 -8.77 -33.43 3.43
N THR A 486 -9.34 -34.25 4.30
CA THR A 486 -8.58 -34.96 5.33
C THR A 486 -7.59 -35.95 4.71
N ASP A 487 -8.01 -36.74 3.72
CA ASP A 487 -7.18 -37.71 3.04
C ASP A 487 -6.06 -37.02 2.23
N SER A 488 -6.37 -35.92 1.53
CA SER A 488 -5.36 -35.17 0.76
C SER A 488 -4.32 -34.49 1.66
N THR A 489 -4.75 -33.92 2.79
CA THR A 489 -3.84 -33.32 3.78
C THR A 489 -2.98 -34.37 4.46
N LEU A 490 -3.55 -35.52 4.86
CA LEU A 490 -2.79 -36.64 5.42
C LEU A 490 -1.75 -37.19 4.44
N VAL A 491 -2.09 -37.36 3.16
CA VAL A 491 -1.14 -37.79 2.13
C VAL A 491 -0.02 -36.75 1.94
N GLY A 492 -0.33 -35.46 2.03
CA GLY A 492 0.66 -34.38 2.02
C GLY A 492 1.65 -34.49 3.18
N PHE A 493 1.15 -34.62 4.41
CA PHE A 493 1.98 -34.79 5.60
C PHE A 493 2.81 -36.08 5.56
N GLU A 494 2.27 -37.18 5.04
CA GLU A 494 3.02 -38.43 4.93
C GLU A 494 4.17 -38.33 3.92
N LYS A 495 3.96 -37.60 2.81
CA LYS A 495 5.04 -37.30 1.84
C LYS A 495 6.13 -36.43 2.46
N GLU A 496 5.75 -35.39 3.19
CA GLU A 496 6.72 -34.53 3.89
C GLU A 496 7.48 -35.31 4.96
N ARG A 497 6.79 -36.14 5.74
CA ARG A 497 7.41 -37.03 6.72
C ARG A 497 8.41 -37.98 6.07
N ALA A 498 8.03 -38.64 4.96
CA ALA A 498 8.92 -39.52 4.22
C ALA A 498 10.15 -38.77 3.69
N LEU A 499 9.96 -37.57 3.13
CA LEU A 499 11.06 -36.74 2.62
C LEU A 499 12.01 -36.31 3.76
N LEU A 500 11.46 -35.87 4.89
CA LEU A 500 12.25 -35.51 6.07
C LEU A 500 13.04 -36.71 6.61
N VAL A 501 12.42 -37.88 6.70
CA VAL A 501 13.11 -39.12 7.11
C VAL A 501 14.24 -39.45 6.15
N THR A 502 14.01 -39.41 4.83
CA THR A 502 15.10 -39.68 3.86
C THR A 502 16.24 -38.66 4.00
N ARG A 503 15.93 -37.37 4.13
CA ARG A 503 16.95 -36.34 4.35
C ARG A 503 17.73 -36.53 5.65
N ALA A 504 17.04 -36.92 6.72
CA ALA A 504 17.68 -37.22 8.01
C ALA A 504 18.63 -38.42 7.87
N THR A 505 18.20 -39.52 7.23
CA THR A 505 19.05 -40.70 7.02
C THR A 505 20.30 -40.40 6.17
N VAL A 506 20.18 -39.53 5.16
CA VAL A 506 21.33 -39.09 4.35
C VAL A 506 22.28 -38.23 5.19
N ALA A 507 21.76 -37.32 6.01
CA ALA A 507 22.57 -36.50 6.90
C ALA A 507 23.30 -37.36 7.95
N GLU A 508 22.63 -38.36 8.52
CA GLU A 508 23.25 -39.33 9.43
C GLU A 508 24.37 -40.11 8.75
N ALA A 509 24.17 -40.57 7.51
CA ALA A 509 25.22 -41.23 6.73
C ALA A 509 26.43 -40.32 6.48
N GLN A 510 26.21 -39.05 6.12
CA GLN A 510 27.29 -38.07 5.92
C GLN A 510 28.09 -37.82 7.22
N VAL A 511 27.41 -37.76 8.37
CA VAL A 511 28.08 -37.61 9.66
C VAL A 511 28.95 -38.84 9.97
N LEU A 512 28.46 -40.06 9.68
CA LEU A 512 29.26 -41.28 9.83
C LEU A 512 30.48 -41.27 8.92
N GLU A 513 30.34 -40.88 7.64
CA GLU A 513 31.47 -40.77 6.71
C GLU A 513 32.52 -39.76 7.19
N LEU A 514 32.08 -38.61 7.72
CA LEU A 514 32.99 -37.61 8.28
C LEU A 514 33.68 -38.12 9.54
N GLN A 515 32.98 -38.89 10.37
CA GLN A 515 33.55 -39.49 11.57
C GLN A 515 34.60 -40.55 11.22
N ASP A 516 34.31 -41.44 10.28
CA ASP A 516 35.26 -42.44 9.77
C ASP A 516 36.49 -41.75 9.15
N TYR A 517 36.28 -40.67 8.39
CA TYR A 517 37.39 -39.88 7.83
C TYR A 517 38.28 -39.30 8.94
N VAL A 518 37.69 -38.74 10.00
CA VAL A 518 38.44 -38.20 11.14
C VAL A 518 39.21 -39.31 11.84
N ASP A 519 38.59 -40.45 12.10
CA ASP A 519 39.22 -41.57 12.80
C ASP A 519 40.41 -42.13 12.00
N ASP A 520 40.26 -42.31 10.68
CA ASP A 520 41.33 -42.76 9.79
C ASP A 520 42.51 -41.76 9.74
N HIS A 521 42.23 -40.46 9.67
CA HIS A 521 43.28 -39.45 9.63
C HIS A 521 43.93 -39.26 10.99
N LEU A 522 43.19 -39.38 12.09
CA LEU A 522 43.76 -39.35 13.44
C LEU A 522 44.73 -40.51 13.66
N VAL A 523 44.40 -41.71 13.19
CA VAL A 523 45.31 -42.86 13.26
C VAL A 523 46.58 -42.59 12.44
N ARG A 524 46.43 -42.08 11.20
CA ARG A 524 47.58 -41.72 10.35
C ARG A 524 48.45 -40.62 10.97
N TYR A 525 47.86 -39.56 11.49
CA TYR A 525 48.62 -38.49 12.16
C TYR A 525 49.34 -39.00 13.40
N LYS A 526 48.72 -39.87 14.20
CA LYS A 526 49.39 -40.50 15.35
C LYS A 526 50.59 -41.32 14.90
N GLN A 527 50.46 -42.12 13.84
CA GLN A 527 51.57 -42.89 13.27
C GLN A 527 52.69 -41.97 12.77
N GLU A 528 52.37 -40.91 12.03
CA GLU A 528 53.37 -39.96 11.53
C GLU A 528 54.07 -39.23 12.68
N ILE A 529 53.34 -38.80 13.72
CA ILE A 529 53.95 -38.21 14.92
C ILE A 529 54.92 -39.19 15.59
N THR A 530 54.57 -40.48 15.69
CA THR A 530 55.50 -41.48 16.25
C THR A 530 56.72 -41.72 15.35
N HIS A 531 56.54 -41.70 14.03
CA HIS A 531 57.62 -41.83 13.05
C HIS A 531 58.58 -40.62 13.12
N LEU A 532 58.04 -39.41 13.16
CA LEU A 532 58.80 -38.18 13.33
C LEU A 532 59.54 -38.16 14.67
N ARG A 533 58.90 -38.59 15.78
CA ARG A 533 59.59 -38.69 17.09
C ARG A 533 60.75 -39.67 17.09
N ARG A 534 60.64 -40.79 16.34
CA ARG A 534 61.74 -41.74 16.10
C ARG A 534 62.89 -41.12 15.32
N LEU A 535 62.58 -40.41 14.23
CA LEU A 535 63.57 -39.69 13.41
C LEU A 535 64.33 -38.61 14.21
N HIS A 536 63.68 -37.95 15.16
CA HIS A 536 64.28 -36.94 16.02
C HIS A 536 64.97 -37.51 17.28
N GLY A 537 65.10 -38.83 17.41
CA GLY A 537 65.85 -39.48 18.49
C GLY A 537 65.23 -39.32 19.88
N MET A 538 63.93 -39.04 19.99
CA MET A 538 63.26 -38.80 21.27
C MET A 538 62.78 -40.07 21.99
N GLU A 539 62.94 -41.27 21.40
CA GLU A 539 62.42 -42.53 21.96
C GLU A 539 63.33 -43.19 23.02
N ASP A 540 64.58 -42.73 23.18
CA ASP A 540 65.52 -43.31 24.17
C ASP A 540 65.52 -42.64 25.56
N ALA A 541 64.68 -41.62 25.80
CA ALA A 541 64.67 -40.89 27.08
C ALA A 541 63.67 -41.40 28.14
N GLY A 542 62.81 -42.39 27.80
CA GLY A 542 61.67 -42.79 28.66
C GLY A 542 61.78 -44.14 29.38
N HIS A 543 62.70 -45.03 29.01
CA HIS A 543 62.70 -46.43 29.51
C HIS A 543 63.72 -46.73 30.61
N SER A 544 64.36 -45.72 31.23
CA SER A 544 65.31 -45.92 32.32
C SER A 544 64.91 -45.19 33.59
N ARG A 545 63.88 -45.68 34.30
CA ARG A 545 63.65 -45.55 35.76
C ARG A 545 62.21 -45.92 36.14
N SER A 546 61.91 -47.21 36.21
CA SER A 546 60.86 -47.71 37.13
C SER A 546 60.98 -49.22 37.29
N ALA A 547 61.99 -49.65 38.03
CA ALA A 547 62.01 -50.96 38.66
C ALA A 547 62.86 -50.83 39.92
N HIS A 548 62.20 -50.72 41.07
CA HIS A 548 62.63 -51.11 42.43
C HIS A 548 61.89 -50.26 43.46
N SER A 549 60.70 -50.71 43.87
CA SER A 549 60.12 -50.45 45.19
C SER A 549 58.76 -51.14 45.24
N SER A 550 58.72 -52.39 45.72
CA SER A 550 57.59 -53.07 46.35
C SER A 550 57.99 -54.52 46.64
N LEU A 551 58.68 -54.76 47.76
CA LEU A 551 58.74 -56.02 48.51
C LEU A 551 59.62 -55.81 49.75
N HIS A 552 59.04 -55.18 50.78
CA HIS A 552 59.05 -55.61 52.18
C HIS A 552 58.15 -54.71 53.01
#